data_AF-A0A1V2QX57-F1
#
_entry.id   AF-A0A1V2QX57-F1
#
_cell.length_a   1.000
_cell.length_b   1.000
_cell.length_c   1.000
_cell.angle_alpha   90.00
_cell.angle_beta   90.00
_cell.angle_gamma   90.00
#
_symmetry.space_group_name_H-M   'P 1'
#
loop_
_entity.id
_entity.type
_entity.pdbx_description
1 polymer ?
#
loop_
_entity_poly.entity_id
_entity_poly.type
_entity_poly.pdbx_seq_one_letter_code
_entity_poly.pdbx_strand_id
1 'polypeptide(L)' 'MRAHLAVDKAECQGSGLCHALAPELFRLDEQGFGEAAVSDLDDPEDIEAADSVVGGCPAAAVLLTYLD' A
#
# COMPACT_ATOMS: atom_id res chain seq x y z
N MET A 1 -4.03 17.06 3.58
CA MET A 1 -2.73 16.36 3.66
C MET A 1 -2.73 15.38 2.53
N ARG A 2 -1.66 15.26 1.74
CA ARG A 2 -1.63 14.32 0.62
C ARG A 2 -0.48 13.33 0.82
N ALA A 3 -0.63 12.14 0.27
CA ALA A 3 0.43 11.16 0.25
C ALA A 3 0.41 10.37 -1.06
N HIS A 4 1.57 9.86 -1.45
CA HIS A 4 1.72 8.93 -2.55
C HIS A 4 1.94 7.51 -2.01
N LEU A 5 1.09 6.58 -2.42
CA LEU A 5 1.10 5.18 -2.07
C LEU A 5 1.65 4.33 -3.23
N ALA A 6 2.64 3.49 -2.93
CA ALA A 6 3.24 2.58 -3.88
C ALA A 6 3.57 1.22 -3.26
N VAL A 7 3.77 0.22 -4.13
CA VAL A 7 4.37 -1.06 -3.75
C VAL A 7 5.65 -1.23 -4.55
N ASP A 8 6.77 -1.41 -3.86
CA ASP A 8 8.04 -1.78 -4.48
C ASP A 8 7.96 -3.24 -4.93
N LYS A 9 7.93 -3.45 -6.24
CA LYS A 9 7.83 -4.78 -6.85
C LYS A 9 9.09 -5.62 -6.65
N ALA A 10 10.25 -5.02 -6.43
CA ALA A 10 11.49 -5.76 -6.20
C ALA A 10 11.51 -6.38 -4.79
N GLU A 11 10.95 -5.67 -3.80
CA GLU A 11 10.90 -6.12 -2.42
C GLU A 11 9.64 -6.94 -2.10
N CYS A 12 8.54 -6.73 -2.83
CA CYS A 12 7.29 -7.44 -2.59
C CYS A 12 7.46 -8.96 -2.70
N GLN A 13 7.07 -9.69 -1.64
CA GLN A 13 7.14 -11.15 -1.58
C GLN A 13 5.75 -11.82 -1.75
N GLY A 14 4.73 -11.08 -2.19
CA GLY A 14 3.40 -11.64 -2.47
C GLY A 14 2.64 -12.16 -1.24
N SER A 15 2.79 -11.54 -0.07
CA SER A 15 2.13 -12.00 1.17
C SER A 15 0.60 -11.85 1.16
N GLY A 16 0.06 -10.98 0.31
CA GLY A 16 -1.36 -10.65 0.26
C GLY A 16 -1.88 -9.78 1.42
N LEU A 17 -1.03 -9.44 2.40
CA LEU A 17 -1.47 -8.73 3.61
C LEU A 17 -1.99 -7.33 3.33
N CYS A 18 -1.38 -6.61 2.38
CA CYS A 18 -1.83 -5.27 1.99
C CYS A 18 -3.28 -5.28 1.50
N HIS A 19 -3.63 -6.20 0.61
CA HIS A 19 -5.00 -6.38 0.13
C HIS A 19 -5.96 -6.88 1.23
N ALA A 20 -5.47 -7.70 2.17
CA ALA A 20 -6.29 -8.18 3.29
C ALA A 20 -6.63 -7.08 4.31
N LEU A 21 -5.73 -6.12 4.52
CA LEU A 21 -5.90 -5.03 5.48
C LEU A 21 -6.63 -3.82 4.90
N ALA A 22 -6.37 -3.48 3.63
CA ALA A 22 -6.95 -2.32 2.96
C ALA A 22 -7.29 -2.66 1.48
N PRO A 23 -8.34 -3.47 1.23
CA PRO A 23 -8.70 -3.92 -0.12
C PRO A 23 -9.12 -2.79 -1.07
N GLU A 24 -9.51 -1.64 -0.54
CA GLU A 24 -9.80 -0.41 -1.29
C GLU A 24 -8.53 0.32 -1.77
N LEU A 25 -7.42 0.19 -1.05
CA LEU A 25 -6.15 0.83 -1.39
C LEU A 25 -5.20 -0.07 -2.17
N PHE A 26 -5.37 -1.39 -2.05
CA PHE A 26 -4.48 -2.37 -2.67
C PHE A 26 -5.25 -3.44 -3.43
N ARG A 27 -4.66 -3.88 -4.53
CA ARG A 27 -5.06 -5.08 -5.26
C ARG A 27 -3.88 -6.05 -5.35
N LEU A 28 -4.18 -7.29 -5.68
CA LEU A 28 -3.17 -8.26 -6.07
C LEU A 28 -3.21 -8.45 -7.58
N ASP A 29 -2.03 -8.58 -8.20
CA ASP A 29 -1.93 -8.98 -9.60
C ASP A 29 -2.21 -10.49 -9.78
N GLU A 30 -2.17 -10.96 -11.03
CA GLU A 30 -2.42 -12.38 -11.36
C GLU A 30 -1.41 -13.36 -10.74
N GLN A 31 -0.26 -12.85 -10.27
CA GLN A 31 0.81 -13.63 -9.66
C GLN A 31 0.78 -13.52 -8.12
N GLY A 32 -0.14 -12.73 -7.55
CA GLY A 32 -0.29 -12.52 -6.11
C GLY A 32 0.55 -11.38 -5.53
N PHE A 33 1.22 -10.59 -6.35
CA PHE A 33 1.98 -9.42 -5.89
C PHE A 33 1.06 -8.23 -5.66
N GLY A 34 1.37 -7.44 -4.62
CA GLY A 34 0.61 -6.25 -4.30
C GLY A 34 0.83 -5.10 -5.29
N GLU A 35 -0.22 -4.36 -5.58
CA GLU A 35 -0.20 -3.09 -6.29
C GLU A 35 -1.10 -2.09 -5.57
N ALA A 36 -0.71 -0.80 -5.58
CA ALA A 36 -1.61 0.27 -5.16
C ALA A 36 -2.78 0.36 -6.16
N ALA A 37 -4.01 0.25 -5.66
CA ALA A 37 -5.22 0.47 -6.46
C ALA A 37 -5.47 1.98 -6.66
N VAL A 38 -5.07 2.78 -5.66
CA VAL A 38 -5.05 4.24 -5.69
C VAL A 38 -3.67 4.70 -5.23
N SER A 39 -2.99 5.51 -6.04
CA SER A 39 -1.62 5.95 -5.75
C SER A 39 -1.55 7.32 -5.09
N ASP A 40 -2.51 8.21 -5.35
CA ASP A 40 -2.52 9.54 -4.75
C ASP A 40 -3.68 9.61 -3.74
N LEU A 41 -3.35 9.81 -2.48
CA LEU A 41 -4.30 9.85 -1.36
C LEU A 41 -4.44 11.28 -0.85
N ASP A 42 -5.67 11.73 -0.68
CA ASP A 42 -6.02 13.02 -0.08
C ASP A 42 -7.03 12.91 1.08
N ASP A 43 -7.67 11.76 1.23
CA ASP A 43 -8.48 11.39 2.40
C ASP A 43 -7.58 11.01 3.59
N PRO A 44 -7.69 11.68 4.75
CA PRO A 44 -6.98 11.31 5.96
C PRO A 44 -7.20 9.86 6.40
N GLU A 45 -8.40 9.29 6.23
CA GLU A 45 -8.69 7.91 6.64
C GLU A 45 -7.90 6.91 5.79
N ASP A 46 -7.81 7.15 4.47
CA ASP A 46 -7.02 6.34 3.55
C ASP A 46 -5.52 6.45 3.84
N ILE A 47 -5.03 7.64 4.20
CA ILE A 47 -3.63 7.86 4.57
C ILE A 47 -3.27 7.10 5.86
N GLU A 48 -4.15 7.10 6.86
CA GLU A 48 -3.95 6.34 8.12
C GLU A 48 -4.01 4.83 7.88
N ALA A 49 -4.93 4.36 7.04
CA ALA A 49 -5.02 2.97 6.63
C ALA A 49 -3.75 2.53 5.89
N ALA A 50 -3.26 3.35 4.93
CA ALA A 50 -2.02 3.09 4.22
C ALA A 50 -0.81 2.99 5.15
N ASP A 51 -0.68 3.91 6.13
CA ASP A 51 0.41 3.89 7.12
C ASP A 51 0.38 2.62 7.98
N SER A 52 -0.81 2.17 8.38
CA SER A 52 -0.98 0.90 9.09
C SER A 52 -0.51 -0.30 8.25
N VAL A 53 -0.75 -0.28 6.94
CA VAL A 53 -0.28 -1.32 6.03
C VAL A 53 1.23 -1.27 5.81
N VAL A 54 1.84 -0.08 5.77
CA VAL A 54 3.31 0.08 5.74
C VAL A 54 3.95 -0.66 6.91
N GLY A 55 3.44 -0.44 8.13
CA GLY A 55 3.93 -1.11 9.33
C GLY A 55 3.65 -2.62 9.38
N GLY A 56 2.62 -3.09 8.67
CA GLY A 56 2.25 -4.50 8.59
C GLY A 56 3.04 -5.31 7.56
N CYS A 57 3.60 -4.67 6.52
CA CYS A 57 4.23 -5.37 5.40
C CYS A 57 5.49 -6.15 5.84
N PRO A 58 5.51 -7.50 5.78
CA PRO A 58 6.66 -8.27 6.25
C PRO A 58 7.95 -8.03 5.46
N ALA A 59 7.82 -7.59 4.21
CA ALA A 59 8.93 -7.32 3.30
C ALA A 59 9.25 -5.82 3.18
N ALA A 60 8.60 -4.95 3.96
CA ALA A 60 8.74 -3.49 3.87
C ALA A 60 8.54 -2.93 2.45
N ALA A 61 7.72 -3.59 1.64
CA ALA A 61 7.52 -3.26 0.22
C ALA A 61 6.44 -2.20 0.00
N VAL A 62 5.65 -1.84 1.01
CA VAL A 62 4.62 -0.80 0.89
C VAL A 62 5.23 0.53 1.29
N LEU A 63 5.12 1.53 0.42
CA LEU A 63 5.75 2.83 0.55
C LEU A 63 4.67 3.92 0.62
N LEU A 64 4.76 4.79 1.63
CA LEU A 64 3.92 5.97 1.77
C LEU A 64 4.80 7.22 1.83
N THR A 65 4.65 8.12 0.87
CA THR A 65 5.42 9.38 0.80
C THR A 65 4.48 10.55 1.04
N TYR A 66 4.63 11.25 2.16
CA TYR A 66 3.84 12.45 2.44
C TYR A 66 4.24 13.61 1.52
N LEU A 67 3.24 14.34 1.03
CA LEU A 67 3.40 15.46 0.12
C LEU A 67 2.92 16.74 0.80
N ASP A 68 3.67 17.83 0.60
CA ASP A 68 3.33 19.18 1.06
C ASP A 68 2.17 19.82 0.25
#